data_AF-A0AAD7U2L3-F1
#
_entry.id   AF-A0AAD7U2L3-F1
#
_cell.length_a   1.000
_cell.length_b   1.000
_cell.length_c   1.000
_cell.angle_alpha   90.00
_cell.angle_beta   90.00
_cell.angle_gamma   90.00
#
_symmetry.space_group_name_H-M   'P 1'
#
loop_
_entity.id
_entity.type
_entity.pdbx_description
1 polymer ?
#
loop_
_entity_poly.entity_id
_entity_poly.type
_entity_poly.pdbx_seq_one_letter_code
_entity_poly.pdbx_strand_id
1 'polypeptide(L)'
;MPVSDPNATNASGLSANETKNLKERSPEAHEEKILQGIKELYTSKPTDRTYEIYAPEAVFHDPIGIAEGIKSIRAQFNGLAKERLFPRADIPSFRLLENPPSVPKSKILIDQDVSYYRDPNASSPTKTVNSLLTLETNDQNQVVRHTEEWNHHRETSREDGFFGMLNEQRKKFTANFTGMFISQEPPTQKKN
;
A
#
# COMPACT_ATOMS: atom_id res chain seq x y z
N MET A 1 14.27 3.55 -4.93
CA MET A 1 13.37 3.09 -6.00
C MET A 1 13.26 4.23 -7.00
N PRO A 2 13.24 3.99 -8.33
CA PRO A 2 13.16 5.09 -9.29
C PRO A 2 11.79 5.76 -9.15
N VAL A 3 11.81 7.05 -8.83
CA VAL A 3 10.64 7.91 -8.73
C VAL A 3 10.48 8.59 -10.08
N SER A 4 9.29 8.50 -10.68
CA SER A 4 9.03 9.01 -12.04
C SER A 4 9.24 10.53 -12.15
N ASP A 5 9.05 11.25 -11.05
CA ASP A 5 9.53 12.61 -10.83
C ASP A 5 9.53 12.89 -9.31
N PRO A 6 10.68 13.15 -8.67
CA PRO A 6 10.76 13.43 -7.23
C PRO A 6 10.04 14.72 -6.81
N ASN A 7 9.70 15.60 -7.77
CA ASN A 7 8.95 16.82 -7.53
C ASN A 7 7.45 16.69 -7.87
N ALA A 8 7.00 15.56 -8.41
CA ALA A 8 5.59 15.37 -8.70
C ALA A 8 4.76 15.33 -7.42
N THR A 9 3.58 15.97 -7.49
CA THR A 9 2.60 15.89 -6.42
C THR A 9 1.98 14.49 -6.36
N ASN A 10 1.76 14.04 -5.15
CA ASN A 10 1.12 12.76 -4.85
C ASN A 10 -0.41 12.89 -4.97
N ALA A 11 -1.17 11.81 -4.71
CA ALA A 11 -2.62 11.78 -4.88
C ALA A 11 -3.37 12.79 -4.00
N SER A 12 -2.74 13.27 -2.92
CA SER A 12 -3.29 14.36 -2.10
C SER A 12 -3.15 15.73 -2.78
N GLY A 13 -2.29 15.87 -3.79
CA GLY A 13 -1.95 17.13 -4.44
C GLY A 13 -0.75 17.85 -3.82
N LEU A 14 -0.02 17.18 -2.94
CA LEU A 14 1.15 17.71 -2.21
C LEU A 14 2.43 16.98 -2.60
N SER A 15 3.58 17.56 -2.34
CA SER A 15 4.86 16.86 -2.47
C SER A 15 5.07 15.82 -1.37
N ALA A 16 6.00 14.89 -1.61
CA ALA A 16 6.42 13.91 -0.62
C ALA A 16 6.96 14.57 0.67
N ASN A 17 7.66 15.70 0.55
CA ASN A 17 8.20 16.41 1.71
C ASN A 17 7.09 17.11 2.51
N GLU A 18 6.11 17.73 1.84
CA GLU A 18 4.99 18.36 2.53
C GLU A 18 4.19 17.35 3.34
N THR A 19 3.83 16.21 2.72
CA THR A 19 3.03 15.17 3.39
C THR A 19 3.74 14.52 4.58
N LYS A 20 5.06 14.33 4.51
CA LYS A 20 5.85 13.81 5.66
C LYS A 20 5.87 14.77 6.85
N ASN A 21 5.80 16.07 6.59
CA ASN A 21 5.82 17.11 7.61
C ASN A 21 4.43 17.49 8.13
N LEU A 22 3.36 16.86 7.63
CA LEU A 22 2.02 17.08 8.17
C LEU A 22 1.93 16.61 9.62
N LYS A 23 1.13 17.36 10.39
CA LYS A 23 0.83 17.03 11.78
C LYS A 23 -0.13 15.85 11.84
N GLU A 24 -0.05 15.11 12.93
CA GLU A 24 -1.01 14.07 13.23
C GLU A 24 -2.25 14.67 13.89
N ARG A 25 -3.42 14.11 13.59
CA ARG A 25 -4.70 14.46 14.20
C ARG A 25 -5.44 13.24 14.72
N SER A 26 -6.42 13.48 15.58
CA SER A 26 -7.36 12.45 15.99
C SER A 26 -8.38 12.14 14.89
N PRO A 27 -8.87 10.89 14.82
CA PRO A 27 -9.92 10.52 13.88
C PRO A 27 -11.26 11.16 14.23
N GLU A 28 -12.05 11.42 13.21
CA GLU A 28 -13.47 11.71 13.38
C GLU A 28 -14.26 10.39 13.52
N ALA A 29 -15.44 10.45 14.16
CA ALA A 29 -16.23 9.25 14.45
C ALA A 29 -16.59 8.42 13.19
N HIS A 30 -16.76 9.08 12.04
CA HIS A 30 -17.08 8.40 10.78
C HIS A 30 -15.84 7.73 10.14
N GLU A 31 -14.63 8.15 10.51
CA GLU A 31 -13.37 7.63 9.98
C GLU A 31 -12.90 6.39 10.74
N GLU A 32 -13.31 6.21 12.00
CA GLU A 32 -12.87 5.08 12.83
C GLU A 32 -13.08 3.73 12.16
N LYS A 33 -14.24 3.52 11.51
CA LYS A 33 -14.53 2.29 10.76
C LYS A 33 -13.58 2.12 9.58
N ILE A 34 -13.27 3.20 8.88
CA ILE A 34 -12.33 3.19 7.75
C ILE A 34 -10.94 2.83 8.23
N LEU A 35 -10.42 3.51 9.26
CA LEU A 35 -9.09 3.29 9.80
C LEU A 35 -8.90 1.87 10.34
N GLN A 36 -9.91 1.34 11.02
CA GLN A 36 -9.91 -0.05 11.47
C GLN A 36 -9.84 -1.02 10.28
N GLY A 37 -10.65 -0.78 9.25
CA GLY A 37 -10.62 -1.60 8.04
C GLY A 37 -9.27 -1.55 7.32
N ILE A 38 -8.66 -0.37 7.20
CA ILE A 38 -7.32 -0.21 6.62
C ILE A 38 -6.29 -1.00 7.41
N LYS A 39 -6.28 -0.89 8.75
CA LYS A 39 -5.35 -1.67 9.60
C LYS A 39 -5.52 -3.18 9.39
N GLU A 40 -6.75 -3.67 9.28
CA GLU A 40 -7.02 -5.08 9.01
C GLU A 40 -6.51 -5.54 7.65
N LEU A 41 -6.66 -4.70 6.60
CA LEU A 41 -6.10 -4.98 5.27
C LEU A 41 -4.57 -5.11 5.32
N TYR A 42 -3.89 -4.16 5.94
CA TYR A 42 -2.42 -4.09 5.95
C TYR A 42 -1.76 -4.98 7.01
N THR A 43 -2.52 -5.60 7.92
CA THR A 43 -2.03 -6.64 8.86
C THR A 43 -2.34 -8.07 8.42
N SER A 44 -2.72 -8.27 7.16
CA SER A 44 -3.06 -9.57 6.57
C SER A 44 -4.22 -10.29 7.29
N LYS A 45 -5.17 -9.55 7.87
CA LYS A 45 -6.36 -10.09 8.54
C LYS A 45 -7.67 -9.52 7.95
N PRO A 46 -7.85 -9.51 6.61
CA PRO A 46 -9.08 -9.01 6.03
C PRO A 46 -10.26 -9.94 6.39
N THR A 47 -11.39 -9.34 6.73
CA THR A 47 -12.70 -10.00 6.89
C THR A 47 -13.67 -9.44 5.85
N ASP A 48 -14.84 -10.07 5.68
CA ASP A 48 -15.87 -9.50 4.79
C ASP A 48 -16.28 -8.08 5.19
N ARG A 49 -16.25 -7.78 6.50
CA ARG A 49 -16.57 -6.46 7.05
C ARG A 49 -15.50 -5.42 6.73
N THR A 50 -14.24 -5.83 6.62
CA THR A 50 -13.13 -4.96 6.26
C THR A 50 -13.35 -4.28 4.91
N TYR A 51 -14.04 -4.96 3.98
CA TYR A 51 -14.36 -4.43 2.65
C TYR A 51 -15.63 -3.58 2.58
N GLU A 52 -16.45 -3.51 3.64
CA GLU A 52 -17.66 -2.67 3.68
C GLU A 52 -17.34 -1.17 3.69
N ILE A 53 -16.10 -0.80 3.98
CA ILE A 53 -15.64 0.60 3.95
C ILE A 53 -15.60 1.16 2.53
N TYR A 54 -15.59 0.31 1.50
CA TYR A 54 -15.49 0.73 0.10
C TYR A 54 -16.86 0.86 -0.55
N ALA A 55 -16.97 1.81 -1.48
CA ALA A 55 -18.06 1.85 -2.44
C ALA A 55 -17.95 0.68 -3.46
N PRO A 56 -19.05 0.24 -4.08
CA PRO A 56 -19.03 -0.87 -5.05
C PRO A 56 -18.03 -0.67 -6.20
N GLU A 57 -17.96 0.56 -6.72
CA GLU A 57 -17.10 1.00 -7.82
C GLU A 57 -15.78 1.62 -7.33
N ALA A 58 -15.37 1.35 -6.10
CA ALA A 58 -14.14 1.91 -5.57
C ALA A 58 -12.92 1.48 -6.39
N VAL A 59 -11.95 2.38 -6.52
CA VAL A 59 -10.70 2.12 -7.23
C VAL A 59 -9.55 2.11 -6.24
N PHE A 60 -8.79 1.02 -6.23
CA PHE A 60 -7.52 0.93 -5.52
C PHE A 60 -6.37 1.08 -6.50
N HIS A 61 -5.38 1.89 -6.14
CA HIS A 61 -4.19 2.13 -6.94
C HIS A 61 -2.95 2.01 -6.04
N ASP A 62 -2.08 1.08 -6.39
CA ASP A 62 -0.78 0.88 -5.74
C ASP A 62 0.33 0.92 -6.82
N PRO A 63 1.62 0.95 -6.44
CA PRO A 63 2.72 0.90 -7.41
C PRO A 63 2.76 -0.37 -8.29
N ILE A 64 1.98 -1.39 -7.93
CA ILE A 64 2.03 -2.75 -8.49
C ILE A 64 0.82 -3.00 -9.43
N GLY A 65 -0.19 -2.14 -9.42
CA GLY A 65 -1.43 -2.31 -10.18
C GLY A 65 -2.57 -1.36 -9.79
N ILE A 66 -3.62 -1.41 -10.62
CA ILE A 66 -4.90 -0.77 -10.36
C ILE A 66 -5.95 -1.88 -10.24
N ALA A 67 -6.78 -1.80 -9.21
CA ALA A 67 -7.95 -2.64 -9.01
C ALA A 67 -9.21 -1.78 -9.03
N GLU A 68 -10.01 -1.97 -10.08
CA GLU A 68 -11.29 -1.29 -10.26
C GLU A 68 -12.42 -2.18 -9.76
N GLY A 69 -13.23 -1.65 -8.84
CA GLY A 69 -14.36 -2.32 -8.23
C GLY A 69 -13.98 -3.22 -7.05
N ILE A 70 -14.92 -3.38 -6.12
CA ILE A 70 -14.69 -4.08 -4.85
C ILE A 70 -14.23 -5.54 -5.00
N LYS A 71 -14.63 -6.22 -6.08
CA LYS A 71 -14.20 -7.59 -6.38
C LYS A 71 -12.71 -7.66 -6.68
N SER A 72 -12.20 -6.70 -7.46
CA SER A 72 -10.78 -6.60 -7.83
C SER A 72 -9.94 -6.22 -6.61
N ILE A 73 -10.42 -5.27 -5.80
CA ILE A 73 -9.78 -4.86 -4.53
C ILE A 73 -9.66 -6.07 -3.59
N ARG A 74 -10.76 -6.81 -3.40
CA ARG A 74 -10.76 -8.06 -2.63
C ARG A 74 -9.76 -9.06 -3.18
N ALA A 75 -9.71 -9.26 -4.49
CA ALA A 75 -8.79 -10.19 -5.11
C ALA A 75 -7.32 -9.79 -4.89
N GLN A 76 -6.98 -8.49 -4.95
CA GLN A 76 -5.62 -8.00 -4.72
C GLN A 76 -5.18 -8.21 -3.27
N PHE A 77 -5.96 -7.74 -2.30
CA PHE A 77 -5.62 -7.91 -0.88
C PHE A 77 -5.67 -9.37 -0.42
N ASN A 78 -6.66 -10.15 -0.88
CA ASN A 78 -6.70 -11.58 -0.58
C ASN A 78 -5.60 -12.34 -1.30
N GLY A 79 -5.19 -11.93 -2.50
CA GLY A 79 -4.06 -12.52 -3.22
C GLY A 79 -2.78 -12.32 -2.42
N LEU A 80 -2.51 -11.10 -1.97
CA LEU A 80 -1.36 -10.78 -1.12
C LEU A 80 -1.37 -11.57 0.20
N ALA A 81 -2.53 -11.72 0.84
CA ALA A 81 -2.68 -12.51 2.06
C ALA A 81 -2.57 -14.04 1.82
N LYS A 82 -3.11 -14.56 0.71
CA LYS A 82 -3.14 -16.00 0.37
C LYS A 82 -1.85 -16.51 -0.24
N GLU A 83 -1.11 -15.68 -0.98
CA GLU A 83 0.18 -16.04 -1.58
C GLU A 83 1.29 -16.28 -0.53
N ARG A 84 1.00 -16.12 0.78
CA ARG A 84 1.88 -16.49 1.91
C ARG A 84 3.33 -15.97 1.81
N LEU A 85 3.58 -14.94 0.98
CA LEU A 85 4.90 -14.33 0.90
C LEU A 85 5.30 -13.68 2.23
N PHE A 86 4.29 -13.24 3.00
CA PHE A 86 4.44 -12.67 4.33
C PHE A 86 3.33 -13.14 5.26
N PRO A 87 3.53 -14.24 6.00
CA PRO A 87 2.54 -14.77 6.95
C PRO A 87 2.20 -13.81 8.10
N ARG A 88 3.02 -12.77 8.32
CA ARG A 88 2.76 -11.72 9.30
C ARG A 88 3.14 -10.35 8.72
N ALA A 89 2.26 -9.38 8.94
CA ALA A 89 2.51 -7.98 8.70
C ALA A 89 2.09 -7.19 9.94
N ASP A 90 2.99 -6.34 10.43
CA ASP A 90 2.75 -5.45 11.56
C ASP A 90 2.81 -4.01 11.08
N ILE A 91 2.07 -3.12 11.75
CA ILE A 91 2.05 -1.69 11.43
C ILE A 91 2.75 -0.94 12.58
N PRO A 92 4.09 -0.80 12.56
CA PRO A 92 4.83 -0.08 13.60
C PRO A 92 4.49 1.41 13.70
N SER A 93 4.04 2.05 12.61
CA SER A 93 3.62 3.45 12.58
C SER A 93 2.33 3.57 11.78
N PHE A 94 1.34 4.28 12.33
CA PHE A 94 0.07 4.56 11.66
C PHE A 94 -0.41 5.95 12.09
N ARG A 95 -0.11 6.96 11.28
CA ARG A 95 -0.34 8.36 11.59
C ARG A 95 -1.47 8.89 10.71
N LEU A 96 -2.55 9.33 11.34
CA LEU A 96 -3.62 10.04 10.64
C LEU A 96 -3.21 11.50 10.49
N LEU A 97 -3.05 11.96 9.26
CA LEU A 97 -2.51 13.29 8.99
C LEU A 97 -3.63 14.36 8.95
N GLU A 98 -3.29 15.56 9.41
CA GLU A 98 -4.13 16.74 9.28
C GLU A 98 -4.07 17.28 7.85
N ASN A 99 -5.24 17.43 7.23
CA ASN A 99 -5.31 17.97 5.88
C ASN A 99 -5.04 19.48 5.89
N PRO A 100 -4.07 19.97 5.10
CA PRO A 100 -3.94 21.40 4.89
C PRO A 100 -5.13 21.94 4.07
N PRO A 101 -5.35 23.27 4.05
CA PRO A 101 -6.48 23.87 3.34
C PRO A 101 -6.56 23.56 1.84
N SER A 102 -5.44 23.15 1.22
CA SER A 102 -5.36 22.74 -0.18
C SER A 102 -5.90 21.33 -0.45
N VAL A 103 -6.06 20.50 0.58
CA VAL A 103 -6.54 19.13 0.46
C VAL A 103 -8.02 19.07 0.86
N PRO A 104 -8.93 18.57 0.00
CA PRO A 104 -10.34 18.41 0.33
C PRO A 104 -10.57 17.61 1.62
N LYS A 105 -11.61 17.97 2.38
CA LYS A 105 -12.00 17.22 3.60
C LYS A 105 -12.50 15.81 3.31
N SER A 106 -12.94 15.54 2.08
CA SER A 106 -13.29 14.19 1.62
C SER A 106 -12.06 13.29 1.43
N LYS A 107 -10.84 13.80 1.61
CA LYS A 107 -9.62 13.00 1.60
C LYS A 107 -9.18 12.67 3.03
N ILE A 108 -8.76 11.44 3.24
CA ILE A 108 -8.12 10.98 4.46
C ILE A 108 -6.68 10.60 4.10
N LEU A 109 -5.72 11.21 4.78
CA LEU A 109 -4.30 10.98 4.57
C LEU A 109 -3.73 10.17 5.73
N ILE A 110 -3.10 9.04 5.42
CA ILE A 110 -2.53 8.15 6.43
C ILE A 110 -1.07 7.88 6.05
N ASP A 111 -0.14 8.26 6.92
CA ASP A 111 1.26 7.85 6.81
C ASP A 111 1.46 6.60 7.65
N GLN A 112 1.79 5.49 7.01
CA GLN A 112 2.00 4.22 7.68
C GLN A 112 3.32 3.56 7.31
N ASP A 113 3.88 2.87 8.29
CA ASP A 113 4.95 1.92 8.07
C ASP A 113 4.37 0.51 8.20
N VAL A 114 4.58 -0.33 7.20
CA VAL A 114 4.18 -1.74 7.22
C VAL A 114 5.42 -2.62 7.21
N SER A 115 5.58 -3.38 8.27
CA SER A 115 6.66 -4.35 8.49
C SER A 115 6.19 -5.74 8.11
N TYR A 116 6.79 -6.30 7.06
CA TYR A 116 6.48 -7.62 6.54
C TYR A 116 7.49 -8.67 7.02
N TYR A 117 6.98 -9.81 7.48
CA TYR A 117 7.75 -10.92 8.03
C TYR A 117 7.54 -12.16 7.17
N ARG A 118 8.63 -12.73 6.64
CA ARG A 118 8.59 -14.01 5.91
C ARG A 118 8.41 -15.21 6.85
N ASP A 119 8.99 -15.13 8.05
CA ASP A 119 8.76 -16.09 9.14
C ASP A 119 7.89 -15.41 10.21
N PRO A 120 6.71 -15.95 10.55
CA PRO A 120 5.82 -15.32 11.52
C PRO A 120 6.45 -15.21 12.92
N ASN A 121 7.46 -16.04 13.22
CA ASN A 121 8.17 -16.09 14.50
C ASN A 121 9.48 -15.27 14.49
N ALA A 122 9.83 -14.63 13.38
CA ALA A 122 11.04 -13.82 13.32
C ALA A 122 10.96 -12.61 14.27
N SER A 123 12.08 -12.32 14.92
CA SER A 123 12.22 -11.18 15.84
C SER A 123 12.41 -9.83 15.12
N SER A 124 12.79 -9.85 13.84
CA SER A 124 12.96 -8.67 13.00
C SER A 124 12.18 -8.79 11.68
N PRO A 125 11.66 -7.67 11.15
CA PRO A 125 10.95 -7.68 9.88
C PRO A 125 11.93 -7.97 8.74
N THR A 126 11.44 -8.68 7.72
CA THR A 126 12.20 -8.89 6.49
C THR A 126 12.28 -7.59 5.68
N LYS A 127 11.20 -6.79 5.71
CA LYS A 127 11.13 -5.51 5.02
C LYS A 127 10.14 -4.60 5.71
N THR A 128 10.48 -3.33 5.86
CA THR A 128 9.54 -2.27 6.24
C THR A 128 9.33 -1.35 5.04
N VAL A 129 8.07 -1.03 4.76
CA VAL A 129 7.66 -0.12 3.68
C VAL A 129 6.92 1.04 4.31
N ASN A 130 7.41 2.26 4.11
CA ASN A 130 6.66 3.48 4.39
C ASN A 130 5.76 3.79 3.21
N SER A 131 4.48 4.03 3.48
CA SER A 131 3.46 4.31 2.47
C SER A 131 2.55 5.44 2.94
N LEU A 132 2.28 6.38 2.04
CA LEU A 132 1.19 7.35 2.20
C LEU A 132 -0.07 6.76 1.58
N LEU A 133 -1.13 6.60 2.36
CA LEU A 133 -2.44 6.29 1.84
C LEU A 133 -3.25 7.57 1.66
N THR A 134 -3.76 7.77 0.46
CA THR A 134 -4.76 8.78 0.16
C THR A 134 -6.09 8.09 -0.11
N LEU A 135 -7.04 8.24 0.82
CA LEU A 135 -8.39 7.71 0.70
C LEU A 135 -9.35 8.85 0.35
N GLU A 136 -10.14 8.71 -0.71
CA GLU A 136 -11.23 9.64 -1.02
C GLU A 136 -12.55 8.99 -0.62
N THR A 137 -13.39 9.73 0.11
CA THR A 137 -14.71 9.29 0.56
C THR A 137 -15.84 10.00 -0.19
N ASN A 138 -16.99 9.33 -0.29
CA ASN A 138 -18.24 9.94 -0.72
C ASN A 138 -19.05 10.50 0.46
N ASP A 139 -20.22 11.07 0.17
CA ASP A 139 -21.13 11.63 1.18
C ASP A 139 -21.67 10.59 2.19
N GLN A 140 -21.58 9.30 1.87
CA GLN A 140 -21.93 8.18 2.72
C GLN A 140 -20.73 7.66 3.55
N ASN A 141 -19.60 8.37 3.54
CA ASN A 141 -18.35 7.99 4.21
C ASN A 141 -17.80 6.64 3.75
N GLN A 142 -18.03 6.28 2.48
CA GLN A 142 -17.43 5.12 1.85
C GLN A 142 -16.25 5.54 0.98
N VAL A 143 -15.19 4.75 1.01
CA VAL A 143 -13.99 4.95 0.20
C VAL A 143 -14.31 4.67 -1.26
N VAL A 144 -14.21 5.70 -2.11
CA VAL A 144 -14.36 5.62 -3.57
C VAL A 144 -13.02 5.51 -4.29
N ARG A 145 -11.93 6.01 -3.67
CA ARG A 145 -10.57 5.86 -4.18
C ARG A 145 -9.61 5.61 -3.04
N HIS A 146 -8.72 4.64 -3.21
CA HIS A 146 -7.65 4.36 -2.27
C HIS A 146 -6.35 4.30 -3.07
N THR A 147 -5.49 5.29 -2.88
CA THR A 147 -4.17 5.34 -3.53
C THR A 147 -3.10 5.10 -2.48
N GLU A 148 -2.23 4.12 -2.70
CA GLU A 148 -1.04 3.85 -1.88
C GLU A 148 0.19 4.41 -2.59
N GLU A 149 0.95 5.26 -1.91
CA GLU A 149 2.14 5.94 -2.45
C GLU A 149 3.39 5.62 -1.62
N TRP A 150 4.31 4.83 -2.17
CA TRP A 150 5.50 4.39 -1.43
C TRP A 150 6.46 5.54 -1.15
N ASN A 151 6.88 5.68 0.12
CA ASN A 151 7.66 6.81 0.63
C ASN A 151 7.06 8.19 0.29
N HIS A 152 5.72 8.27 0.12
CA HIS A 152 4.95 9.45 -0.28
C HIS A 152 5.20 9.93 -1.71
N HIS A 153 5.91 9.14 -2.52
CA HIS A 153 6.16 9.49 -3.91
C HIS A 153 4.98 9.09 -4.78
N ARG A 154 4.67 9.94 -5.77
CA ARG A 154 3.57 9.75 -6.69
C ARG A 154 3.63 8.38 -7.36
N GLU A 155 2.50 7.67 -7.34
CA GLU A 155 2.37 6.45 -8.11
C GLU A 155 2.24 6.72 -9.61
N THR A 156 2.84 5.84 -10.41
CA THR A 156 2.79 5.94 -11.85
C THR A 156 1.42 5.63 -12.43
N SER A 157 0.97 6.50 -13.32
CA SER A 157 -0.33 6.39 -13.96
C SER A 157 -0.25 5.68 -15.32
N ARG A 158 -1.44 5.41 -15.90
CA ARG A 158 -1.61 4.82 -17.24
C ARG A 158 -0.84 5.58 -18.33
N GLU A 159 -0.61 6.87 -18.13
CA GLU A 159 -0.07 7.83 -19.07
C GLU A 159 1.47 7.76 -19.15
N ASP A 160 2.12 7.21 -18.13
CA ASP A 160 3.58 7.26 -17.93
C ASP A 160 4.33 6.01 -18.45
N GLY A 161 3.69 5.14 -19.26
CA GLY A 161 4.29 3.85 -19.69
C GLY A 161 3.96 2.66 -18.78
N PHE A 162 2.86 2.78 -18.04
CA PHE A 162 2.20 1.88 -17.09
C PHE A 162 2.48 0.37 -17.24
N PHE A 163 2.25 -0.24 -18.40
CA PHE A 163 2.38 -1.71 -18.53
C PHE A 163 3.83 -2.20 -18.47
N GLY A 164 4.78 -1.42 -18.99
CA GLY A 164 6.22 -1.74 -18.91
C GLY A 164 6.72 -1.59 -17.49
N MET A 165 6.33 -0.50 -16.82
CA MET A 165 6.74 -0.22 -15.46
C MET A 165 6.06 -1.11 -14.42
N LEU A 166 4.79 -1.50 -14.62
CA LEU A 166 4.10 -2.50 -13.80
C LEU A 166 4.76 -3.88 -13.89
N ASN A 167 5.13 -4.30 -15.10
CA ASN A 167 5.83 -5.55 -15.29
C ASN A 167 7.23 -5.48 -14.67
N GLU A 168 7.92 -4.33 -14.75
CA GLU A 168 9.19 -4.13 -14.06
C GLU A 168 9.07 -3.99 -12.55
N GLN A 169 8.04 -3.34 -12.02
CA GLN A 169 7.76 -3.21 -10.59
C GLN A 169 7.35 -4.56 -10.02
N ARG A 170 6.45 -5.30 -10.67
CA ARG A 170 6.17 -6.71 -10.36
C ARG A 170 7.43 -7.55 -10.47
N LYS A 171 8.20 -7.45 -11.55
CA LYS A 171 9.47 -8.20 -11.69
C LYS A 171 10.52 -7.80 -10.68
N LYS A 172 10.66 -6.54 -10.27
CA LYS A 172 11.61 -6.07 -9.26
C LYS A 172 11.14 -6.43 -7.87
N PHE A 173 9.85 -6.33 -7.59
CA PHE A 173 9.23 -6.89 -6.40
C PHE A 173 9.52 -8.39 -6.39
N THR A 174 8.97 -9.16 -7.32
CA THR A 174 9.20 -10.60 -7.48
C THR A 174 10.69 -10.96 -7.46
N ALA A 175 11.60 -10.24 -8.13
CA ALA A 175 13.04 -10.55 -8.17
C ALA A 175 13.78 -10.16 -6.88
N ASN A 176 13.45 -9.04 -6.24
CA ASN A 176 13.91 -8.77 -4.88
C ASN A 176 13.35 -9.81 -3.90
N PHE A 177 12.23 -10.46 -4.24
CA PHE A 177 11.63 -11.54 -3.46
C PHE A 177 12.19 -12.93 -3.78
N THR A 178 12.46 -13.28 -5.04
CA THR A 178 12.95 -14.60 -5.50
C THR A 178 14.46 -14.69 -5.54
N GLY A 179 15.18 -13.59 -5.77
CA GLY A 179 16.65 -13.53 -5.73
C GLY A 179 17.24 -13.81 -4.34
N MET A 180 16.41 -13.77 -3.28
CA MET A 180 16.78 -14.19 -1.93
C MET A 180 16.50 -15.68 -1.65
N PHE A 181 15.92 -16.43 -2.59
CA PHE A 181 15.60 -17.87 -2.46
C PHE A 181 16.52 -18.79 -3.29
N ILE A 182 17.45 -18.22 -4.06
CA ILE A 182 18.44 -19.00 -4.82
C ILE A 182 19.77 -18.85 -4.07
N SER A 183 20.24 -19.91 -3.41
CA SER A 183 21.67 -20.01 -3.10
C SER A 183 22.43 -19.77 -4.40
N GLN A 184 23.28 -18.74 -4.45
CA GLN A 184 24.11 -18.43 -5.62
C GLN A 184 25.20 -19.48 -5.89
N GLU A 185 25.17 -20.61 -5.18
CA GLU A 185 26.09 -21.71 -5.40
C GLU A 185 25.60 -22.56 -6.58
N PRO A 186 26.39 -22.68 -7.67
CA PRO A 186 26.07 -23.62 -8.73
C PRO A 186 26.00 -25.04 -8.14
N PRO A 187 25.09 -25.90 -8.63
CA PRO A 187 24.96 -27.25 -8.11
C PRO A 187 26.31 -27.97 -8.24
N THR A 188 26.88 -28.37 -7.10
CA THR A 188 28.09 -29.18 -7.08
C THR A 188 27.79 -30.49 -7.80
N GLN A 189 28.40 -30.67 -8.97
CA GLN A 189 28.39 -31.93 -9.68
C GLN A 189 28.93 -33.00 -8.74
N LYS A 190 28.08 -33.92 -8.29
CA LYS A 190 28.55 -35.20 -7.75
C LYS A 190 29.24 -35.94 -8.89
N LYS A 191 30.58 -35.94 -8.86
CA LYS A 191 31.39 -36.88 -9.63
C LYS A 191 31.13 -38.28 -9.06
N ASN A 192 30.63 -39.15 -9.93
CA ASN A 192 30.74 -40.61 -9.76
C ASN A 192 32.19 -41.04 -9.92
#